data_AF-A0A7S0G6W3-F1
#
_entry.id   AF-A0A7S0G6W3-F1
#
_cell.length_a   1.000
_cell.length_b   1.000
_cell.length_c   1.000
_cell.angle_alpha   90.00
_cell.angle_beta   90.00
_cell.angle_gamma   90.00
#
_symmetry.space_group_name_H-M   'P 1'
#
loop_
_entity.id
_entity.type
_entity.pdbx_description
1 polymer ?
#
loop_
_entity_poly.entity_id
_entity_poly.type
_entity_poly.pdbx_seq_one_letter_code
_entity_poly.pdbx_strand_id
1 'polypeptide(L)'
;MNLGRSFVSAVRVYGVLPNFTRATFAVYTTFWSFFVGGSSWDEYLYTAKGSQVGLLQQNDYEELGLSESSALVFDNKVPTMPLTRLRPSATFNSLAGFEENRWSGTQPFVVSVPTFIRMSRGAFPDMENVPMQSLIIRTKAGLTGSEYAELKQRILRTTSSLPGFYSLDEVVESQKQIEDVSKVIEFGFICITLLAMVICSFSLITAMYANYFEHAKEIATLRALGYGSSGLFNVTFAESGCILLPASLLGIVAGWTVAITQSAQNGYFADLPSPMIFPWQTIIVVLVLTV
;
A
#
# COMPACT_ATOMS: atom_id res chain seq x y z
N MET A 1 -22.38 34.76 13.58
CA MET A 1 -23.00 33.93 12.52
C MET A 1 -21.87 33.25 11.77
N ASN A 2 -21.79 31.92 11.84
CA ASN A 2 -20.67 31.11 11.34
C ASN A 2 -20.40 31.39 9.86
N LEU A 3 -19.33 32.15 9.61
CA LEU A 3 -18.65 32.25 8.32
C LEU A 3 -17.99 30.90 8.04
N GLY A 4 -18.81 29.93 7.62
CA GLY A 4 -18.37 28.60 7.25
C GLY A 4 -17.53 28.67 5.99
N ARG A 5 -16.28 28.23 6.08
CA ARG A 5 -15.37 28.11 4.94
C ARG A 5 -16.04 27.22 3.89
N SER A 6 -16.35 27.77 2.72
CA SER A 6 -16.80 26.97 1.57
C SER A 6 -15.57 26.39 0.88
N PHE A 7 -15.35 25.10 1.04
CA PHE A 7 -14.34 24.38 0.29
C PHE A 7 -14.99 23.71 -0.92
N VAL A 8 -14.29 23.74 -2.05
CA VAL A 8 -14.76 23.15 -3.32
C VAL A 8 -13.72 22.12 -3.73
N SER A 9 -14.13 20.85 -3.81
CA SER A 9 -13.33 19.75 -4.35
C SER A 9 -14.05 19.17 -5.57
N ALA A 10 -13.27 18.73 -6.57
CA ALA A 10 -13.81 18.07 -7.75
C ALA A 10 -13.99 16.58 -7.45
N VAL A 11 -15.24 16.14 -7.50
CA VAL A 11 -15.61 14.78 -7.11
C VAL A 11 -16.30 14.07 -8.27
N ARG A 12 -15.97 12.80 -8.49
CA ARG A 12 -16.68 11.92 -9.43
C ARG A 12 -17.54 10.94 -8.66
N VAL A 13 -18.84 10.96 -8.93
CA VAL A 13 -19.81 10.14 -8.22
C VAL A 13 -19.95 8.79 -8.92
N TYR A 14 -19.90 7.71 -8.13
CA TYR A 14 -20.00 6.34 -8.62
C TYR A 14 -21.11 5.58 -7.90
N GLY A 15 -21.97 4.90 -8.66
CA GLY A 15 -23.00 4.03 -8.13
C GLY A 15 -22.48 2.60 -7.99
N VAL A 16 -22.56 2.02 -6.79
CA VAL A 16 -22.06 0.66 -6.52
C VAL A 16 -23.21 -0.27 -6.13
N LEU A 17 -23.14 -1.52 -6.60
CA LEU A 17 -24.09 -2.61 -6.33
C LEU A 17 -23.96 -3.13 -4.89
N PRO A 18 -25.04 -3.68 -4.28
CA PRO A 18 -25.06 -4.09 -2.87
C PRO A 18 -24.20 -5.33 -2.55
N ASN A 19 -23.59 -5.96 -3.56
CA ASN A 19 -22.75 -7.16 -3.44
C ASN A 19 -21.26 -6.89 -3.73
N PHE A 20 -20.88 -5.62 -3.90
CA PHE A 20 -19.55 -5.23 -4.31
C PHE A 20 -18.46 -5.73 -3.36
N THR A 21 -18.67 -5.66 -2.05
CA THR A 21 -17.71 -6.14 -1.05
C THR A 21 -17.48 -7.64 -1.11
N ARG A 22 -18.49 -8.41 -1.53
CA ARG A 22 -18.40 -9.86 -1.66
C ARG A 22 -17.62 -10.27 -2.91
N ALA A 23 -17.66 -9.43 -3.93
CA ALA A 23 -16.93 -9.62 -5.19
C ALA A 23 -15.45 -9.16 -5.09
N THR A 24 -15.17 -8.22 -4.19
CA THR A 24 -13.87 -7.57 -4.03
C THR A 24 -13.03 -8.18 -2.88
N PHE A 25 -11.70 -8.05 -2.96
CA PHE A 25 -10.79 -8.45 -1.87
C PHE A 25 -10.80 -7.43 -0.72
N ALA A 26 -11.06 -7.89 0.49
CA ALA A 26 -11.09 -7.06 1.71
C ALA A 26 -9.74 -6.38 2.04
N VAL A 27 -8.62 -6.91 1.52
CA VAL A 27 -7.25 -6.39 1.75
C VAL A 27 -7.09 -4.95 1.25
N TYR A 28 -7.84 -4.54 0.22
CA TYR A 28 -7.75 -3.20 -0.36
C TYR A 28 -8.67 -2.18 0.31
N THR A 29 -9.61 -2.62 1.15
CA THR A 29 -10.63 -1.73 1.72
C THR A 29 -10.31 -1.41 3.18
N THR A 30 -9.74 -0.23 3.43
CA THR A 30 -9.55 0.30 4.79
C THR A 30 -10.56 1.40 5.04
N PHE A 31 -11.39 1.25 6.08
CA PHE A 31 -12.40 2.22 6.50
C PHE A 31 -12.03 2.83 7.85
N TRP A 32 -12.21 4.14 8.00
CA TRP A 32 -11.91 4.84 9.26
C TRP A 32 -13.14 5.08 10.15
N SER A 33 -14.37 4.94 9.64
CA SER A 33 -15.59 5.05 10.44
C SER A 33 -16.47 3.80 10.37
N PHE A 34 -17.04 3.44 11.51
CA PHE A 34 -17.88 2.26 11.66
C PHE A 34 -19.30 2.53 11.17
N PHE A 35 -19.75 1.70 10.23
CA PHE A 35 -21.15 1.59 9.87
C PHE A 35 -21.97 1.11 11.08
N VAL A 36 -23.03 1.84 11.42
CA VAL A 36 -23.96 1.42 12.48
C VAL A 36 -24.91 0.38 11.89
N GLY A 37 -24.54 -0.89 12.00
CA GLY A 37 -25.33 -2.05 11.61
C GLY A 37 -24.42 -3.19 11.17
N GLY A 38 -24.67 -4.42 11.62
CA GLY A 38 -23.84 -5.60 11.32
C GLY A 38 -23.82 -6.06 9.85
N SER A 39 -24.19 -5.20 8.90
CA SER A 39 -24.17 -5.40 7.45
C SER A 39 -22.95 -4.71 6.83
N SER A 40 -22.45 -5.23 5.70
CA SER A 40 -21.37 -4.57 4.95
C SER A 40 -21.79 -3.19 4.43
N TRP A 41 -20.82 -2.33 4.12
CA TRP A 41 -21.09 -0.93 3.76
C TRP A 41 -21.90 -0.77 2.47
N ASP A 42 -21.71 -1.67 1.53
CA ASP A 42 -22.43 -1.74 0.27
C ASP A 42 -23.91 -2.07 0.50
N GLU A 43 -24.24 -2.92 1.48
CA GLU A 43 -25.63 -3.15 1.90
C GLU A 43 -26.20 -1.92 2.64
N TYR A 44 -25.39 -1.26 3.48
CA TYR A 44 -25.81 -0.07 4.23
C TYR A 44 -26.24 1.08 3.31
N LEU A 45 -25.55 1.32 2.19
CA LEU A 45 -25.89 2.38 1.22
C LEU A 45 -27.30 2.23 0.62
N TYR A 46 -27.87 1.01 0.62
CA TYR A 46 -29.22 0.74 0.12
C TYR A 46 -30.31 0.86 1.18
N THR A 47 -29.95 1.11 2.44
CA THR A 47 -30.94 1.37 3.50
C THR A 47 -31.56 2.77 3.37
N ALA A 48 -32.69 3.00 4.04
CA ALA A 48 -33.34 4.32 4.05
C ALA A 48 -32.39 5.43 4.56
N LYS A 49 -31.55 5.12 5.56
CA LYS A 49 -30.49 6.01 6.07
C LYS A 49 -29.33 6.14 5.07
N GLY A 50 -28.94 5.02 4.45
CA GLY A 50 -27.95 4.90 3.38
C GLY A 50 -28.19 5.83 2.18
N SER A 51 -29.46 6.02 1.80
CA SER A 51 -29.84 6.84 0.65
C SER A 51 -29.44 8.32 0.74
N GLN A 52 -29.17 8.82 1.95
CA GLN A 52 -28.79 10.22 2.22
C GLN A 52 -27.29 10.39 2.47
N VAL A 53 -26.54 9.31 2.37
CA VAL A 53 -25.11 9.30 2.64
C VAL A 53 -24.33 8.78 1.45
N GLY A 54 -23.05 9.12 1.42
CA GLY A 54 -22.09 8.51 0.51
C GLY A 54 -20.76 8.28 1.20
N LEU A 55 -19.90 7.53 0.53
CA LEU A 55 -18.53 7.29 0.93
C LEU A 55 -17.61 8.24 0.19
N LEU A 56 -16.61 8.73 0.89
CA LEU A 56 -15.67 9.72 0.40
C LEU A 56 -14.24 9.21 0.63
N GLN A 57 -13.29 9.64 -0.19
CA GLN A 57 -11.89 9.33 0.08
C GLN A 57 -11.43 10.04 1.37
N GLN A 58 -10.61 9.37 2.19
CA GLN A 58 -10.13 9.92 3.47
C GLN A 58 -9.43 11.27 3.29
N ASN A 59 -8.70 11.46 2.18
CA ASN A 59 -8.01 12.73 1.92
C ASN A 59 -8.96 13.91 1.80
N ASP A 60 -10.05 13.78 1.02
CA ASP A 60 -11.07 14.82 0.92
C ASP A 60 -11.72 15.11 2.28
N TYR A 61 -11.87 14.09 3.14
CA TYR A 61 -12.46 14.27 4.47
C TYR A 61 -11.59 15.18 5.34
N GLU A 62 -10.27 14.97 5.30
CA GLU A 62 -9.28 15.75 6.05
C GLU A 62 -9.07 17.14 5.43
N GLU A 63 -8.93 17.25 4.11
CA GLU A 63 -8.74 18.54 3.41
C GLU A 63 -9.93 19.47 3.55
N LEU A 64 -11.15 18.93 3.44
CA LEU A 64 -12.39 19.68 3.59
C LEU A 64 -12.73 19.96 5.07
N GLY A 65 -11.97 19.39 6.02
CA GLY A 65 -12.19 19.54 7.46
C GLY A 65 -13.60 19.08 7.89
N LEU A 66 -14.08 17.99 7.30
CA LEU A 66 -15.44 17.50 7.53
C LEU A 66 -15.57 16.90 8.94
N SER A 67 -16.79 16.99 9.46
CA SER A 67 -17.22 16.34 10.70
C SER A 67 -18.44 15.49 10.38
N GLU A 68 -18.80 14.54 11.24
CA GLU A 68 -19.95 13.65 11.06
C GLU A 68 -21.29 14.41 10.87
N SER A 69 -21.38 15.65 11.37
CA SER A 69 -22.54 16.52 11.19
C SER A 69 -22.53 17.36 9.90
N SER A 70 -21.42 17.37 9.16
CA SER A 70 -21.26 18.20 7.97
C SER A 70 -22.17 17.73 6.84
N ALA A 71 -22.78 18.69 6.14
CA ALA A 71 -23.57 18.43 4.94
C ALA A 71 -22.76 18.81 3.70
N LEU A 72 -22.62 17.87 2.77
CA LEU A 72 -22.01 18.09 1.47
C LEU A 72 -23.08 18.57 0.51
N VAL A 73 -22.77 19.62 -0.23
CA VAL A 73 -23.65 20.19 -1.26
C VAL A 73 -22.98 19.94 -2.60
N PHE A 74 -23.58 19.10 -3.42
CA PHE A 74 -23.10 18.80 -4.75
C PHE A 74 -23.66 19.83 -5.73
N ASP A 75 -22.75 20.61 -6.31
CA ASP A 75 -23.03 21.48 -7.44
C ASP A 75 -22.65 20.74 -8.73
N ASN A 76 -23.65 20.47 -9.57
CA ASN A 76 -23.40 19.79 -10.84
C ASN A 76 -23.04 20.86 -11.89
N LYS A 77 -22.00 20.62 -12.69
CA LYS A 77 -21.61 21.52 -13.80
C LYS A 77 -22.70 21.66 -14.88
N VAL A 78 -23.83 20.96 -14.75
CA VAL A 78 -25.02 21.11 -15.56
C VAL A 78 -25.93 22.21 -14.95
N PRO A 79 -26.10 23.38 -15.61
CA PRO A 79 -26.65 24.61 -15.02
C PRO A 79 -28.13 24.55 -14.61
N THR A 80 -28.86 23.49 -14.92
CA THR A 80 -30.29 23.32 -14.62
C THR A 80 -30.56 22.41 -13.42
N MET A 81 -29.54 21.87 -12.77
CA MET A 81 -29.70 20.88 -11.70
C MET A 81 -29.70 21.52 -10.30
N PRO A 82 -30.74 21.31 -9.47
CA PRO A 82 -30.73 21.81 -8.10
C PRO A 82 -29.69 21.09 -7.25
N LEU A 83 -29.04 21.86 -6.37
CA LEU A 83 -28.06 21.38 -5.41
C LEU A 83 -28.58 20.15 -4.64
N THR A 84 -27.80 19.07 -4.63
CA THR A 84 -28.14 17.85 -3.89
C THR A 84 -27.33 17.79 -2.61
N ARG A 85 -28.01 17.58 -1.47
CA ARG A 85 -27.37 17.49 -0.16
C ARG A 85 -27.21 16.03 0.25
N LEU A 86 -25.99 15.65 0.61
CA LEU A 86 -25.67 14.35 1.19
C LEU A 86 -24.76 14.52 2.41
N ARG A 87 -24.64 13.47 3.21
CA ARG A 87 -23.73 13.42 4.36
C ARG A 87 -22.61 12.41 4.11
N PRO A 88 -21.37 12.68 4.55
CA PRO A 88 -20.34 11.65 4.58
C PRO A 88 -20.71 10.62 5.66
N SER A 89 -20.75 9.33 5.31
CA SER A 89 -20.99 8.26 6.31
C SER A 89 -19.74 7.47 6.61
N ALA A 90 -18.91 7.18 5.61
CA ALA A 90 -17.60 6.62 5.86
C ALA A 90 -16.57 7.01 4.82
N THR A 91 -15.32 6.83 5.20
CA THR A 91 -14.17 7.16 4.40
C THR A 91 -13.37 5.93 4.05
N PHE A 92 -12.76 5.92 2.86
CA PHE A 92 -11.85 4.86 2.42
C PHE A 92 -10.53 5.44 1.91
N ASN A 93 -9.43 4.71 2.07
CA ASN A 93 -8.13 5.09 1.50
C ASN A 93 -7.97 4.53 0.07
N SER A 94 -8.34 3.26 -0.11
CA SER A 94 -8.32 2.56 -1.40
C SER A 94 -9.58 1.70 -1.53
N LEU A 95 -10.03 1.52 -2.76
CA LEU A 95 -11.21 0.72 -3.10
C LEU A 95 -10.94 0.02 -4.44
N ALA A 96 -11.19 -1.29 -4.53
CA ALA A 96 -10.87 -2.01 -5.76
C ALA A 96 -11.70 -1.51 -6.94
N GLY A 97 -11.09 -1.39 -8.13
CA GLY A 97 -11.77 -0.82 -9.30
C GLY A 97 -11.85 0.70 -9.31
N PHE A 98 -11.31 1.37 -8.28
CA PHE A 98 -11.08 2.81 -8.25
C PHE A 98 -9.57 3.03 -8.23
N GLU A 99 -9.05 3.62 -9.30
CA GLU A 99 -7.61 3.86 -9.47
C GLU A 99 -7.19 5.24 -8.94
N GLU A 100 -8.16 6.06 -8.53
CA GLU A 100 -7.91 7.39 -8.01
C GLU A 100 -7.19 7.32 -6.65
N ASN A 101 -5.93 7.77 -6.63
CA ASN A 101 -5.16 7.94 -5.41
C ASN A 101 -5.34 9.35 -4.81
N ARG A 102 -4.70 9.59 -3.68
CA ARG A 102 -4.70 10.89 -2.98
C ARG A 102 -4.33 12.11 -3.85
N TRP A 103 -3.56 11.94 -4.94
CA TRP A 103 -3.16 13.06 -5.82
C TRP A 103 -4.02 13.21 -7.07
N SER A 104 -5.01 12.34 -7.26
CA SER A 104 -5.94 12.50 -8.37
C SER A 104 -6.73 13.80 -8.20
N GLY A 105 -6.73 14.64 -9.23
CA GLY A 105 -7.50 15.89 -9.24
C GLY A 105 -9.01 15.69 -9.17
N THR A 106 -9.50 14.45 -9.34
CA THR A 106 -10.88 14.07 -9.04
C THR A 106 -10.91 12.89 -8.10
N GLN A 107 -11.66 13.02 -7.01
CA GLN A 107 -11.78 11.99 -5.99
C GLN A 107 -13.09 11.20 -6.17
N PRO A 108 -13.09 9.89 -5.90
CA PRO A 108 -14.27 9.04 -6.02
C PRO A 108 -15.23 9.26 -4.83
N PHE A 109 -16.51 9.44 -5.12
CA PHE A 109 -17.58 9.46 -4.13
C PHE A 109 -18.60 8.37 -4.42
N VAL A 110 -18.71 7.42 -3.50
CA VAL A 110 -19.48 6.20 -3.72
C VAL A 110 -20.87 6.34 -3.10
N VAL A 111 -21.89 6.05 -3.88
CA VAL A 111 -23.30 6.04 -3.47
C VAL A 111 -23.97 4.76 -3.95
N SER A 112 -25.16 4.48 -3.41
CA SER A 112 -26.01 3.43 -3.99
C SER A 112 -26.48 3.85 -5.39
N VAL A 113 -26.72 2.88 -6.26
CA VAL A 113 -27.16 3.16 -7.63
C VAL A 113 -28.49 3.97 -7.70
N PRO A 114 -29.51 3.73 -6.85
CA PRO A 114 -30.69 4.59 -6.80
C PRO A 114 -30.38 6.05 -6.44
N THR A 115 -29.44 6.27 -5.52
CA THR A 115 -28.97 7.62 -5.17
C THR A 115 -28.21 8.26 -6.35
N PHE A 116 -27.40 7.50 -7.07
CA PHE A 116 -26.74 7.96 -8.29
C PHE A 116 -27.75 8.41 -9.35
N ILE A 117 -28.77 7.60 -9.64
CA ILE A 117 -29.85 7.95 -10.59
C ILE A 117 -30.57 9.23 -10.14
N ARG A 118 -30.89 9.34 -8.85
CA ARG A 118 -31.49 10.55 -8.27
C ARG A 118 -30.59 11.78 -8.40
N MET A 119 -29.27 11.63 -8.28
CA MET A 119 -28.30 12.71 -8.48
C MET A 119 -28.16 13.08 -9.96
N SER A 120 -28.35 12.12 -10.87
CA SER A 120 -28.31 12.33 -12.32
C SER A 120 -29.52 13.10 -12.88
N ARG A 121 -30.60 13.23 -12.07
CA ARG A 121 -31.83 14.04 -12.33
C ARG A 121 -32.30 14.04 -13.79
N GLY A 122 -32.46 12.85 -14.36
CA GLY A 122 -33.02 12.64 -15.70
C GLY A 122 -32.00 12.49 -16.82
N ALA A 123 -30.69 12.63 -16.55
CA ALA A 123 -29.66 12.21 -17.51
C ALA A 123 -29.75 10.70 -17.80
N PHE A 124 -30.12 9.91 -16.78
CA PHE A 124 -30.43 8.49 -16.90
C PHE A 124 -31.80 8.25 -16.22
N PRO A 125 -32.90 8.13 -16.97
CA PRO A 125 -34.25 7.98 -16.39
C PRO A 125 -34.45 6.61 -15.73
N ASP A 126 -33.78 5.57 -16.25
CA ASP A 126 -33.90 4.19 -15.82
C ASP A 126 -32.54 3.61 -15.48
N MET A 127 -32.54 2.60 -14.59
CA MET A 127 -31.35 1.83 -14.23
C MET A 127 -30.65 1.23 -15.44
N GLU A 128 -31.42 0.79 -16.43
CA GLU A 128 -30.91 0.15 -17.65
C GLU A 128 -30.07 1.10 -18.52
N ASN A 129 -30.34 2.40 -18.43
CA ASN A 129 -29.61 3.43 -19.19
C ASN A 129 -28.33 3.90 -18.47
N VAL A 130 -28.05 3.42 -17.25
CA VAL A 130 -26.84 3.79 -16.52
C VAL A 130 -25.64 3.04 -17.10
N PRO A 131 -24.60 3.74 -17.60
CA PRO A 131 -23.44 3.08 -18.17
C PRO A 131 -22.68 2.30 -17.10
N MET A 132 -22.48 1.00 -17.32
CA MET A 132 -21.68 0.15 -16.45
C MET A 132 -20.20 0.36 -16.77
N GLN A 133 -19.43 0.85 -15.81
CA GLN A 133 -18.00 1.15 -16.00
C GLN A 133 -17.11 -0.07 -15.73
N SER A 134 -17.42 -0.87 -14.70
CA SER A 134 -16.64 -2.04 -14.33
C SER A 134 -17.53 -3.17 -13.84
N LEU A 135 -17.15 -4.41 -14.16
CA LEU A 135 -17.82 -5.62 -13.70
C LEU A 135 -16.80 -6.53 -13.04
N ILE A 136 -16.88 -6.65 -11.72
CA ILE A 136 -16.00 -7.51 -10.93
C ILE A 136 -16.70 -8.84 -10.72
N ILE A 137 -16.09 -9.92 -11.21
CA ILE A 137 -16.64 -11.27 -11.08
C ILE A 137 -15.74 -12.08 -10.16
N ARG A 138 -16.28 -12.46 -9.00
CA ARG A 138 -15.61 -13.40 -8.11
C ARG A 138 -15.87 -14.83 -8.57
N THR A 139 -14.80 -15.55 -8.78
CA THR A 139 -14.83 -16.96 -9.16
C THR A 139 -14.71 -17.86 -7.93
N LYS A 140 -15.18 -19.11 -8.06
CA LYS A 140 -15.11 -20.09 -6.96
C LYS A 140 -13.66 -20.47 -6.69
N ALA A 141 -13.29 -20.61 -5.42
CA ALA A 141 -11.93 -21.02 -5.04
C ALA A 141 -11.61 -22.43 -5.60
N GLY A 142 -10.44 -22.57 -6.24
CA GLY A 142 -9.93 -23.87 -6.71
C GLY A 142 -10.15 -24.21 -8.19
N LEU A 143 -10.57 -23.25 -9.01
CA LEU A 143 -10.64 -23.42 -10.46
C LEU A 143 -9.24 -23.60 -11.07
N THR A 144 -9.13 -24.50 -12.04
CA THR A 144 -7.87 -24.84 -12.71
C THR A 144 -7.53 -23.75 -13.75
N GLY A 145 -6.24 -23.46 -14.00
CA GLY A 145 -5.84 -22.39 -14.93
C GLY A 145 -6.43 -22.49 -16.34
N SER A 146 -6.75 -23.71 -16.80
CA SER A 146 -7.46 -23.97 -18.06
C SER A 146 -8.94 -23.58 -18.02
N GLU A 147 -9.65 -23.88 -16.93
CA GLU A 147 -11.08 -23.55 -16.76
C GLU A 147 -11.30 -22.04 -16.68
N TYR A 148 -10.36 -21.31 -16.08
CA TYR A 148 -10.33 -19.85 -16.09
C TYR A 148 -10.13 -19.28 -17.50
N ALA A 149 -9.20 -19.85 -18.28
CA ALA A 149 -8.94 -19.41 -19.65
C ALA A 149 -10.17 -19.62 -20.55
N GLU A 150 -10.89 -20.74 -20.37
CA GLU A 150 -12.15 -20.98 -21.08
C GLU A 150 -13.25 -19.99 -20.67
N LEU A 151 -13.39 -19.71 -19.37
CA LEU A 151 -14.36 -18.75 -18.86
C LEU A 151 -14.06 -17.33 -19.40
N LYS A 152 -12.78 -16.93 -19.41
CA LYS A 152 -12.30 -15.68 -20.00
C LYS A 152 -12.65 -15.60 -21.48
N GLN A 153 -12.36 -16.64 -22.26
CA GLN A 153 -12.72 -16.68 -23.68
C GLN A 153 -14.23 -16.62 -23.92
N ARG A 154 -15.04 -17.28 -23.08
CA ARG A 154 -16.51 -17.21 -23.18
C ARG A 154 -17.01 -15.79 -22.93
N ILE A 155 -16.52 -15.14 -21.87
CA ILE A 155 -16.88 -13.75 -21.56
C ILE A 155 -16.45 -12.83 -22.69
N LEU A 156 -15.20 -12.93 -23.17
CA LEU A 156 -14.70 -12.08 -24.26
C LEU A 156 -15.52 -12.24 -25.54
N ARG A 157 -15.94 -13.46 -25.91
CA ARG A 157 -16.78 -13.70 -27.09
C ARG A 157 -18.16 -13.06 -26.96
N THR A 158 -18.77 -13.13 -25.78
CA THR A 158 -20.07 -12.50 -25.51
C THR A 158 -19.93 -10.98 -25.47
N THR A 159 -18.87 -10.47 -24.85
CA THR A 159 -18.63 -9.04 -24.68
C THR A 159 -18.20 -8.35 -25.97
N SER A 160 -17.45 -9.01 -26.86
CA SER A 160 -17.07 -8.46 -28.18
C SER A 160 -18.26 -8.20 -29.12
N SER A 161 -19.43 -8.74 -28.80
CA SER A 161 -20.68 -8.51 -29.56
C SER A 161 -21.42 -7.24 -29.12
N LEU A 162 -21.02 -6.63 -28.00
CA LEU A 162 -21.57 -5.39 -27.48
C LEU A 162 -20.71 -4.20 -27.96
N PRO A 163 -21.32 -3.07 -28.35
CA PRO A 163 -20.57 -1.87 -28.70
C PRO A 163 -19.92 -1.27 -27.44
N GLY A 164 -18.62 -1.50 -27.25
CA GLY A 164 -17.84 -0.94 -26.15
C GLY A 164 -16.39 -1.44 -26.13
N PHE A 165 -15.49 -0.62 -25.58
CA PHE A 165 -14.15 -1.07 -25.24
C PHE A 165 -14.21 -1.76 -23.88
N TYR A 166 -13.99 -3.08 -23.88
CA TYR A 166 -13.97 -3.86 -22.66
C TYR A 166 -12.55 -4.39 -22.45
N SER A 167 -11.82 -3.83 -21.48
CA SER A 167 -10.63 -4.48 -20.96
C SER A 167 -11.05 -5.53 -19.94
N LEU A 168 -10.53 -6.74 -20.08
CA LEU A 168 -10.72 -7.80 -19.11
C LEU A 168 -9.41 -7.95 -18.35
N ASP A 169 -9.30 -7.19 -17.27
CA ASP A 169 -8.11 -7.18 -16.42
C ASP A 169 -8.23 -8.29 -15.38
N GLU A 170 -7.32 -9.26 -15.48
CA GLU A 170 -7.25 -10.37 -14.56
C GLU A 170 -6.43 -9.95 -13.34
N VAL A 171 -7.11 -9.66 -12.24
CA VAL A 171 -6.46 -9.28 -10.96
C VAL A 171 -5.52 -10.39 -10.45
N VAL A 172 -5.74 -11.65 -10.84
CA VAL A 172 -4.86 -12.77 -10.48
C VAL A 172 -3.59 -12.81 -11.34
N GLU A 173 -3.68 -12.41 -12.60
CA GLU A 173 -2.54 -12.34 -13.52
C GLU A 173 -1.65 -11.14 -13.19
N SER A 174 -2.24 -9.99 -12.82
CA SER A 174 -1.49 -8.85 -12.31
C SER A 174 -0.78 -9.17 -10.99
N GLN A 175 -1.39 -9.97 -10.10
CA GLN A 175 -0.74 -10.42 -8.88
C GLN A 175 0.46 -11.34 -9.16
N LYS A 176 0.34 -12.29 -10.09
CA LYS A 176 1.48 -13.13 -10.50
C LYS A 176 2.59 -12.31 -11.16
N GLN A 177 2.22 -11.37 -12.02
CA GLN A 177 3.19 -10.45 -12.63
C GLN A 177 3.88 -9.57 -11.59
N ILE A 178 3.15 -9.05 -10.60
CA ILE A 178 3.74 -8.30 -9.48
C ILE A 178 4.66 -9.20 -8.65
N GLU A 179 4.29 -10.45 -8.40
CA GLU A 179 5.12 -11.40 -7.66
C GLU A 179 6.41 -11.73 -8.42
N ASP A 180 6.33 -11.96 -9.74
CA ASP A 180 7.48 -12.25 -10.58
C ASP A 180 8.40 -11.03 -10.72
N VAL A 181 7.84 -9.83 -10.92
CA VAL A 181 8.62 -8.58 -10.93
C VAL A 181 9.26 -8.33 -9.55
N SER A 182 8.54 -8.60 -8.46
CA SER A 182 9.06 -8.45 -7.10
C SER A 182 10.24 -9.40 -6.86
N LYS A 183 10.17 -10.65 -7.33
CA LYS A 183 11.28 -11.62 -7.25
C LYS A 183 12.50 -11.16 -8.05
N VAL A 184 12.31 -10.58 -9.23
CA VAL A 184 13.41 -10.03 -10.04
C VAL A 184 14.09 -8.86 -9.32
N ILE A 185 13.29 -7.96 -8.74
CA ILE A 185 13.79 -6.82 -7.97
C ILE A 185 14.51 -7.30 -6.70
N GLU A 186 13.93 -8.26 -5.96
CA GLU A 186 14.53 -8.86 -4.78
C GLU A 186 15.87 -9.52 -5.10
N PHE A 187 15.93 -10.30 -6.18
CA PHE A 187 17.18 -10.90 -6.64
C PHE A 187 18.24 -9.84 -6.98
N GLY A 188 17.84 -8.76 -7.67
CA GLY A 188 18.73 -7.63 -7.96
C GLY A 188 19.27 -6.98 -6.68
N PHE A 189 18.43 -6.75 -5.69
CA PHE A 189 18.86 -6.20 -4.40
C PHE A 189 19.80 -7.14 -3.65
N ILE A 190 19.53 -8.45 -3.63
CA ILE A 190 20.43 -9.44 -3.02
C ILE A 190 21.82 -9.37 -3.65
N CYS A 191 21.91 -9.29 -4.98
CA CYS A 191 23.20 -9.16 -5.67
C CYS A 191 23.95 -7.87 -5.26
N ILE A 192 23.25 -6.74 -5.18
CA ILE A 192 23.85 -5.46 -4.77
C ILE A 192 24.29 -5.53 -3.30
N THR A 193 23.48 -6.11 -2.41
CA THR A 193 23.83 -6.30 -1.00
C THR A 193 25.09 -7.15 -0.85
N LEU A 194 25.20 -8.25 -1.60
CA LEU A 194 26.41 -9.09 -1.58
C LEU A 194 27.64 -8.32 -2.07
N LEU A 195 27.51 -7.54 -3.15
CA LEU A 195 28.60 -6.71 -3.66
C LEU A 195 29.04 -5.67 -2.61
N ALA A 196 28.07 -4.99 -2.00
CA ALA A 196 28.34 -4.00 -0.94
C ALA A 196 29.02 -4.65 0.28
N MET A 197 28.60 -5.85 0.67
CA MET A 197 29.26 -6.61 1.73
C MET A 197 30.73 -6.90 1.39
N VAL A 198 31.02 -7.41 0.19
CA VAL A 198 32.39 -7.71 -0.23
C VAL A 198 33.28 -6.46 -0.17
N ILE A 199 32.79 -5.33 -0.69
CA ILE A 199 33.50 -4.05 -0.65
C ILE A 199 33.74 -3.61 0.79
N CYS A 200 32.73 -3.72 1.66
CA CYS A 200 32.83 -3.36 3.07
C CYS A 200 33.83 -4.26 3.82
N SER A 201 33.81 -5.58 3.58
CA SER A 201 34.75 -6.52 4.17
C SER A 201 36.20 -6.19 3.80
N PHE A 202 36.48 -5.83 2.54
CA PHE A 202 37.83 -5.39 2.15
C PHE A 202 38.25 -4.10 2.87
N SER A 203 37.32 -3.16 3.04
CA SER A 203 37.58 -1.92 3.78
C SER A 203 37.90 -2.21 5.26
N LEU A 204 37.13 -3.10 5.90
CA LEU A 204 37.36 -3.52 7.28
C LEU A 204 38.68 -4.24 7.46
N ILE A 205 39.02 -5.20 6.58
CA ILE A 205 40.30 -5.92 6.63
C ILE A 205 41.46 -4.94 6.55
N THR A 206 41.38 -3.95 5.65
CA THR A 206 42.44 -2.95 5.47
C THR A 206 42.62 -2.10 6.73
N ALA A 207 41.51 -1.67 7.35
CA ALA A 207 41.55 -0.90 8.59
C ALA A 207 42.11 -1.72 9.77
N MET A 208 41.66 -2.97 9.92
CA MET A 208 42.16 -3.87 10.96
C MET A 208 43.63 -4.20 10.78
N TYR A 209 44.08 -4.36 9.54
CA TYR A 209 45.49 -4.58 9.24
C TYR A 209 46.33 -3.41 9.73
N ALA A 210 45.95 -2.17 9.40
CA ALA A 210 46.65 -0.97 9.88
C ALA A 210 46.71 -0.90 11.42
N ASN A 211 45.58 -1.11 12.11
CA ASN A 211 45.55 -1.16 13.57
C ASN A 211 46.51 -2.21 14.13
N TYR A 212 46.53 -3.42 13.57
CA TYR A 212 47.40 -4.48 14.06
C TYR A 212 48.90 -4.13 13.95
N PHE A 213 49.32 -3.42 12.91
CA PHE A 213 50.71 -2.96 12.77
C PHE A 213 51.10 -1.93 13.83
N GLU A 214 50.19 -1.02 14.18
CA GLU A 214 50.44 0.00 15.20
C GLU A 214 50.60 -0.63 16.60
N HIS A 215 49.73 -1.60 16.93
CA HIS A 215 49.74 -2.31 18.22
C HIS A 215 50.75 -3.48 18.29
N ALA A 216 51.43 -3.84 17.20
CA ALA A 216 52.39 -4.94 17.16
C ALA A 216 53.54 -4.79 18.17
N LYS A 217 53.96 -3.55 18.48
CA LYS A 217 55.01 -3.26 19.48
C LYS A 217 54.56 -3.58 20.90
N GLU A 218 53.30 -3.32 21.23
CA GLU A 218 52.70 -3.60 22.55
C GLU A 218 52.49 -5.11 22.74
N ILE A 219 52.11 -5.79 21.66
CA ILE A 219 52.02 -7.25 21.63
C ILE A 219 53.39 -7.91 21.91
N ALA A 220 54.46 -7.36 21.35
CA ALA A 220 55.82 -7.86 21.57
C ALA A 220 56.29 -7.69 23.03
N THR A 221 55.95 -6.57 23.68
CA THR A 221 56.30 -6.35 25.10
C THR A 221 55.51 -7.27 26.03
N LEU A 222 54.22 -7.49 25.78
CA LEU A 222 53.40 -8.45 26.53
C LEU A 222 53.95 -9.88 26.41
N ARG A 223 54.41 -10.27 25.22
CA ARG A 223 55.02 -11.59 25.00
C ARG A 223 56.37 -11.74 25.72
N ALA A 224 57.15 -10.67 25.85
CA ALA A 224 58.38 -10.66 26.64
C ALA A 224 58.13 -10.82 28.15
N LEU A 225 56.95 -10.40 28.64
CA LEU A 225 56.50 -10.61 30.02
C LEU A 225 55.93 -12.02 30.29
N GLY A 226 55.95 -12.91 29.29
CA GLY A 226 55.54 -14.31 29.44
C GLY A 226 54.06 -14.59 29.15
N TYR A 227 53.33 -13.65 28.52
CA TYR A 227 51.94 -13.88 28.11
C TYR A 227 51.85 -14.96 27.03
N GLY A 228 50.95 -15.92 27.21
CA GLY A 228 50.72 -17.02 26.26
C GLY A 228 50.02 -16.59 24.96
N SER A 229 50.23 -17.33 23.87
CA SER A 229 49.65 -17.04 22.55
C SER A 229 48.11 -17.01 22.54
N SER A 230 47.47 -17.87 23.34
CA SER A 230 46.00 -17.91 23.46
C SER A 230 45.45 -16.70 24.22
N GLY A 231 46.18 -16.19 25.22
CA GLY A 231 45.79 -14.98 25.95
C GLY A 231 45.85 -13.74 25.05
N LEU A 232 46.86 -13.69 24.18
CA LEU A 232 47.03 -12.61 23.22
C LEU A 232 45.91 -12.58 22.17
N PHE A 233 45.52 -13.75 21.63
CA PHE A 233 44.40 -13.87 20.69
C PHE A 233 43.09 -13.37 21.31
N ASN A 234 42.81 -13.74 22.56
CA ASN A 234 41.59 -13.31 23.25
C ASN A 234 41.54 -11.80 23.48
N VAL A 235 42.68 -11.17 23.78
CA VAL A 235 42.76 -9.72 23.96
C VAL A 235 42.47 -9.00 22.64
N THR A 236 43.12 -9.42 21.54
CA THR A 236 42.88 -8.82 20.22
C THR A 236 41.45 -9.06 19.73
N PHE A 237 40.88 -10.24 19.98
CA PHE A 237 39.48 -10.53 19.63
C PHE A 237 38.50 -9.66 20.44
N ALA A 238 38.75 -9.46 21.73
CA ALA A 238 37.93 -8.59 22.57
C ALA A 238 38.03 -7.11 22.13
N GLU A 239 39.21 -6.66 21.74
CA GLU A 239 39.42 -5.30 21.22
C GLU A 239 38.67 -5.06 19.91
N SER A 240 38.80 -5.97 18.93
CA SER A 240 38.05 -5.90 17.68
C SER A 240 36.54 -5.95 17.93
N GLY A 241 36.10 -6.82 18.85
CA GLY A 241 34.69 -6.91 19.25
C GLY A 241 34.14 -5.60 19.84
N CYS A 242 34.93 -4.88 20.65
CA CYS A 242 34.55 -3.58 21.21
C CYS A 242 34.32 -2.50 20.14
N ILE A 243 34.90 -2.64 18.95
CA ILE A 243 34.71 -1.69 17.83
C ILE A 243 33.59 -2.19 16.89
N LEU A 244 33.60 -3.47 16.54
CA LEU A 244 32.67 -4.07 15.58
C LEU A 244 31.24 -4.14 16.10
N LEU A 245 31.03 -4.47 17.39
CA LEU A 245 29.70 -4.57 17.99
C LEU A 245 28.93 -3.23 17.97
N PRO A 246 29.47 -2.11 18.48
CA PRO A 246 28.77 -0.83 18.41
C PRO A 246 28.63 -0.31 16.97
N ALA A 247 29.61 -0.57 16.09
CA ALA A 247 29.50 -0.20 14.68
C ALA A 247 28.34 -0.95 13.98
N SER A 248 28.20 -2.26 14.22
CA SER A 248 27.10 -3.08 13.70
C SER A 248 25.74 -2.63 14.24
N LEU A 249 25.66 -2.34 15.55
CA LEU A 249 24.44 -1.83 16.17
C LEU A 249 24.01 -0.48 15.57
N LEU A 250 24.95 0.45 15.37
CA LEU A 250 24.68 1.73 14.72
C LEU A 250 24.27 1.56 13.26
N GLY A 251 24.86 0.61 12.54
CA GLY A 251 24.47 0.24 11.18
C GLY A 251 23.02 -0.25 11.10
N ILE A 252 22.60 -1.12 12.03
CA ILE A 252 21.22 -1.61 12.10
C ILE A 252 20.25 -0.45 12.39
N VAL A 253 20.59 0.43 13.34
CA VAL A 253 19.76 1.59 13.66
C VAL A 253 19.63 2.52 12.45
N ALA A 254 20.72 2.82 11.75
CA ALA A 254 20.70 3.66 10.55
C ALA A 254 19.93 3.01 9.39
N GLY A 255 20.07 1.69 9.18
CA GLY A 255 19.29 0.97 8.17
C GLY A 255 17.80 0.96 8.49
N TRP A 256 17.45 0.81 9.77
CA TRP A 256 16.07 0.80 10.23
C TRP A 256 15.39 2.17 10.09
N THR A 257 16.10 3.28 10.36
CA THR A 257 15.54 4.62 10.15
C THR A 257 15.26 4.89 8.67
N VAL A 258 16.15 4.46 7.77
CA VAL A 258 15.94 4.55 6.31
C VAL A 258 14.77 3.66 5.87
N ALA A 259 14.63 2.46 6.43
CA ALA A 259 13.52 1.57 6.11
C ALA A 259 12.16 2.18 6.51
N ILE A 260 12.08 2.78 7.70
CA ILE A 260 10.85 3.45 8.17
C ILE A 260 10.52 4.64 7.28
N THR A 261 11.49 5.49 6.93
CA THR A 261 11.22 6.66 6.08
C THR A 261 10.79 6.25 4.68
N GLN A 262 11.41 5.23 4.09
CA GLN A 262 11.01 4.69 2.79
C GLN A 262 9.62 4.06 2.85
N SER A 263 9.32 3.28 3.89
CA SER A 263 7.99 2.68 4.06
C SER A 263 6.91 3.75 4.26
N ALA A 264 7.22 4.83 4.99
CA ALA A 264 6.31 5.96 5.15
C ALA A 264 6.06 6.65 3.81
N GLN A 265 7.11 6.91 3.02
CA GLN A 265 6.97 7.47 1.67
C GLN A 265 6.08 6.59 0.79
N ASN A 266 6.33 5.28 0.74
CA ASN A 266 5.50 4.35 -0.02
C ASN A 266 4.04 4.36 0.45
N GLY A 267 3.79 4.45 1.76
CA GLY A 267 2.44 4.54 2.32
C GLY A 267 1.71 5.82 1.91
N TYR A 268 2.41 6.95 1.83
CA TYR A 268 1.83 8.16 1.25
C TYR A 268 1.56 7.99 -0.25
N PHE A 269 2.51 7.44 -1.01
CA PHE A 269 2.43 7.35 -2.49
C PHE A 269 1.42 6.33 -3.04
N ALA A 270 1.25 5.22 -2.36
CA ALA A 270 0.45 4.11 -2.87
C ALA A 270 -0.91 3.95 -2.17
N ASP A 271 -1.16 4.63 -1.03
CA ASP A 271 -2.35 4.44 -0.17
C ASP A 271 -2.62 2.97 0.21
N LEU A 272 -1.61 2.09 0.02
CA LEU A 272 -1.67 0.66 0.32
C LEU A 272 -1.06 0.40 1.70
N PRO A 273 -1.67 -0.44 2.54
CA PRO A 273 -1.03 -0.90 3.77
C PRO A 273 0.20 -1.75 3.39
N SER A 274 1.39 -1.19 3.59
CA SER A 274 2.66 -1.91 3.42
C SER A 274 3.03 -2.55 4.76
N PRO A 275 2.79 -3.86 4.96
CA PRO A 275 3.25 -4.54 6.17
C PRO A 275 4.78 -4.50 6.19
N MET A 276 5.36 -3.77 7.13
CA MET A 276 6.81 -3.72 7.31
C MET A 276 7.29 -5.04 7.91
N ILE A 277 7.76 -5.95 7.05
CA ILE A 277 8.34 -7.22 7.45
C ILE A 277 9.83 -6.98 7.75
N PHE A 278 10.24 -7.24 8.98
CA PHE A 278 11.65 -7.10 9.35
C PHE A 278 12.45 -8.32 8.86
N PRO A 279 13.48 -8.14 8.01
CA PRO A 279 14.23 -9.24 7.43
C PRO A 279 15.31 -9.75 8.41
N TRP A 280 14.89 -10.55 9.40
CA TRP A 280 15.80 -11.13 10.41
C TRP A 280 16.95 -11.94 9.79
N GLN A 281 16.68 -12.64 8.69
CA GLN A 281 17.64 -13.52 8.03
C GLN A 281 18.85 -12.76 7.47
N THR A 282 18.64 -11.61 6.82
CA THR A 282 19.74 -10.83 6.23
C THR A 282 20.61 -10.21 7.31
N ILE A 283 20.01 -9.71 8.40
CA ILE A 283 20.77 -9.14 9.53
C ILE A 283 21.62 -10.21 10.20
N ILE A 284 21.07 -11.40 10.46
CA ILE A 284 21.83 -12.49 11.07
C ILE A 284 23.02 -12.87 10.18
N VAL A 285 22.81 -12.99 8.86
CA VAL A 285 23.89 -13.30 7.92
C VAL A 285 24.97 -12.21 7.95
N VAL A 286 24.60 -10.93 7.91
CA VAL A 286 25.56 -9.81 7.98
C VAL A 286 26.35 -9.85 9.29
N LEU A 287 25.67 -10.07 10.42
CA LEU A 287 26.30 -10.05 11.73
C LEU A 287 27.28 -11.23 11.89
N VAL A 288 26.93 -12.41 11.39
CA VAL A 288 27.84 -13.57 11.37
C VAL A 288 29.02 -13.40 10.43
N LEU A 289 28.84 -12.69 9.31
CA LEU A 289 29.90 -12.51 8.30
C LEU A 289 30.88 -11.38 8.68
N THR A 290 30.45 -10.46 9.55
CA THR A 290 31.25 -9.30 9.98
C THR A 290 32.04 -9.52 11.27
N VAL A 291 31.65 -10.49 12.10
CA VAL A 291 32.32 -10.88 13.36
C VAL A 291 33.25 -12.07 13.11
#